data_AF-A0A3Q0IWR1-F1
#
_entry.id   AF-A0A3Q0IWR1-F1
#
_cell.length_a   1.000
_cell.length_b   1.000
_cell.length_c   1.000
_cell.angle_alpha   90.00
_cell.angle_beta   90.00
_cell.angle_gamma   90.00
#
_symmetry.space_group_name_H-M   'P 1'
#
loop_
_entity.id
_entity.type
_entity.pdbx_description
1 polymer ?
#
loop_
_entity_poly.entity_id
_entity_poly.type
_entity_poly.pdbx_seq_one_letter_code
_entity_poly.pdbx_strand_id
1 'polypeptide(L)'
;MSIFTHLCAERPQKICWNTVRVYEYSKTPLSVLYGVHQRSYCTEVELFTQQILRTNTCLSGSHMFSMNRNFLLTIAGTIITFELVLMQLKEIAASI
;
A
#
# COMPACT_ATOMS: atom_id res chain seq x y z
N MET A 1 -7.01 -5.92 -23.14
CA MET A 1 -5.93 -4.98 -22.78
C MET A 1 -6.44 -3.59 -22.35
N SER A 2 -7.23 -2.84 -23.14
CA SER A 2 -7.60 -1.45 -22.74
C SER A 2 -8.70 -1.32 -21.67
N ILE A 3 -9.69 -2.22 -21.61
CA ILE A 3 -10.88 -2.01 -20.75
C ILE A 3 -10.58 -2.08 -19.24
N PHE A 4 -9.75 -3.01 -18.77
CA PHE A 4 -9.42 -3.13 -17.34
C PHE A 4 -8.43 -2.08 -16.84
N THR A 5 -7.49 -1.64 -17.68
CA THR A 5 -6.59 -0.53 -17.34
C THR A 5 -7.36 0.78 -17.25
N HIS A 6 -8.29 1.05 -18.18
CA HIS A 6 -9.13 2.24 -18.13
C HIS A 6 -10.14 2.21 -16.96
N LEU A 7 -10.72 1.06 -16.62
CA LEU A 7 -11.66 0.94 -15.48
C LEU A 7 -10.96 1.11 -14.12
N CYS A 8 -9.71 0.65 -14.00
CA CYS A 8 -8.94 0.74 -12.76
C CYS A 8 -8.17 2.07 -12.62
N ALA A 9 -7.93 2.81 -13.72
CA ALA A 9 -7.08 4.01 -13.72
C ALA A 9 -7.82 5.33 -13.39
N GLU A 10 -9.05 5.55 -13.84
CA GLU A 10 -9.53 6.95 -13.89
C GLU A 10 -9.94 7.56 -12.54
N ARG A 11 -10.25 6.78 -11.51
CA ARG A 11 -10.72 7.34 -10.21
C ARG A 11 -10.06 6.80 -8.93
N PRO A 12 -9.77 5.50 -8.76
CA PRO A 12 -9.23 5.00 -7.49
C PRO A 12 -7.71 5.19 -7.36
N GLN A 13 -6.96 5.32 -8.46
CA GLN A 13 -5.49 5.38 -8.45
C GLN A 13 -4.96 6.55 -7.61
N LYS A 14 -5.62 7.71 -7.69
CA LYS A 14 -5.24 8.92 -6.95
C LYS A 14 -5.41 8.75 -5.45
N ILE A 15 -6.49 8.08 -5.04
CA ILE A 15 -6.78 7.75 -3.64
C ILE A 15 -5.77 6.72 -3.14
N CYS A 16 -5.49 5.67 -3.93
CA CYS A 16 -4.52 4.63 -3.59
C CYS A 16 -3.11 5.21 -3.37
N TRP A 17 -2.65 6.09 -4.25
CA TRP A 17 -1.35 6.74 -4.11
C TRP A 17 -1.29 7.67 -2.89
N ASN A 18 -2.34 8.46 -2.67
CA ASN A 18 -2.39 9.37 -1.53
C ASN A 18 -2.39 8.60 -0.20
N THR A 19 -3.16 7.52 -0.10
CA THR A 19 -3.15 6.62 1.06
C THR A 19 -1.77 6.04 1.34
N VAL A 20 -1.08 5.54 0.30
CA VAL A 20 0.27 5.01 0.45
C VAL A 20 1.22 6.10 0.95
N ARG A 21 1.10 7.33 0.46
CA ARG A 21 1.92 8.44 0.95
C ARG A 21 1.63 8.79 2.40
N VAL A 22 0.35 8.86 2.80
CA VAL A 22 -0.05 9.12 4.19
C VAL A 22 0.54 8.08 5.13
N TYR A 23 0.52 6.81 4.72
CA TYR A 23 1.14 5.71 5.47
C TYR A 23 2.65 5.90 5.68
N GLU A 24 3.38 6.25 4.61
CA GLU A 24 4.82 6.51 4.67
C GLU A 24 5.15 7.74 5.55
N TYR A 25 4.37 8.82 5.40
CA TYR A 25 4.55 10.02 6.21
C TYR A 25 4.25 9.79 7.69
N SER A 26 3.27 8.94 8.03
CA SER A 26 2.96 8.60 9.42
C SER A 26 4.11 7.87 10.13
N LYS A 27 5.01 7.20 9.40
CA LYS A 27 6.19 6.53 9.97
C LYS A 27 7.45 7.38 9.97
N THR A 28 7.46 8.48 9.22
CA THR A 28 8.57 9.43 9.20
C THR A 28 8.98 9.98 10.58
N PRO A 29 8.05 10.32 11.51
CA PRO A 29 8.45 10.84 12.82
C PRO A 29 9.22 9.83 13.69
N LEU A 30 9.02 8.51 13.51
CA LEU A 30 9.81 7.49 14.22
C LEU A 30 11.31 7.63 13.94
N SER A 31 11.68 7.90 12.68
CA SER A 31 13.09 8.07 12.31
C SER A 31 13.75 9.27 12.98
N VAL A 32 12.98 10.34 13.21
CA VAL A 32 13.45 11.55 13.91
C VAL A 32 13.55 11.30 15.42
N LEU A 33 12.58 10.58 16.01
CA LEU A 33 12.62 10.24 17.43
C LEU A 33 13.79 9.33 17.81
N TYR A 34 14.23 8.43 16.91
CA TYR A 34 15.43 7.62 17.14
C TYR A 34 16.75 8.41 17.08
N GLY A 35 16.74 9.62 16.53
CA GLY A 35 17.90 10.51 16.49
C GLY A 35 18.11 11.35 17.75
N VAL A 36 17.19 11.31 18.72
CA VAL A 36 17.26 12.12 19.94
C VAL A 36 18.31 11.56 20.90
N HIS A 37 19.19 12.43 21.39
CA HIS A 37 20.20 12.06 22.39
C HIS A 37 19.54 11.61 23.71
N GLN A 38 20.09 10.57 24.34
CA GLN A 38 19.59 9.98 25.60
C GLN A 38 19.42 10.99 26.74
N ARG A 39 20.19 12.09 26.76
CA ARG A 39 20.10 13.16 27.78
C ARG A 39 18.82 14.00 27.67
N SER A 40 18.18 14.01 26.51
CA SER A 40 16.93 14.75 26.23
C SER A 40 15.77 13.80 25.97
N TYR A 41 15.94 12.50 26.20
CA TYR A 41 14.91 11.50 26.01
C TYR A 41 13.96 11.49 27.22
N CYS A 42 12.84 12.20 27.09
CA CYS A 42 11.80 12.25 28.12
C CYS A 42 10.83 11.07 28.00
N THR A 43 10.13 10.75 29.09
CA THR A 43 9.08 9.71 29.13
C THR A 43 7.98 9.94 28.08
N GLU A 44 7.69 11.20 27.75
CA GLU A 44 6.71 11.57 26.72
C GLU A 44 7.16 11.14 25.31
N VAL A 45 8.47 11.15 25.04
CA VAL A 45 9.06 10.72 23.77
C VAL A 45 8.91 9.20 23.62
N GLU A 46 9.08 8.46 24.71
CA GLU A 46 8.86 7.01 24.73
C GLU A 46 7.39 6.65 24.49
N LEU A 47 6.48 7.33 25.19
CA LEU A 47 5.04 7.15 25.00
C LEU A 47 4.59 7.50 23.59
N PHE A 48 5.10 8.60 23.02
CA PHE A 48 4.80 9.00 21.65
C PHE A 48 5.34 7.98 20.64
N THR A 49 6.54 7.44 20.88
CA THR A 49 7.13 6.36 20.06
C THR A 49 6.23 5.13 20.07
N GLN A 50 5.82 4.67 21.26
CA GLN A 50 4.92 3.53 21.43
C GLN A 50 3.55 3.78 20.79
N GLN A 51 3.04 5.00 20.88
CA GLN A 51 1.78 5.38 20.25
C GLN A 51 1.88 5.30 18.73
N ILE A 52 2.92 5.86 18.10
CA ILE A 52 3.12 5.80 16.64
C ILE A 52 3.27 4.34 16.17
N LEU A 53 4.03 3.53 16.90
CA LEU A 53 4.19 2.10 16.61
C LEU A 53 2.86 1.34 16.65
N ARG A 54 1.96 1.71 17.56
CA ARG A 54 0.66 1.06 17.73
C ARG A 54 -0.41 1.62 16.78
N THR A 55 -0.32 2.89 16.41
CA THR A 55 -1.27 3.56 15.50
C THR A 55 -0.81 3.41 14.06
N ASN A 56 -1.20 2.32 13.42
CA ASN A 56 -0.96 2.14 11.99
C ASN A 56 -2.04 2.90 11.19
N THR A 57 -1.78 4.16 10.83
CA THR A 57 -2.69 5.00 10.02
C THR A 57 -2.65 4.59 8.54
N CYS A 58 -3.07 3.36 8.29
CA CYS A 58 -3.36 2.87 6.95
C CYS A 58 -4.85 3.01 6.68
N LEU A 59 -5.22 3.44 5.47
CA LEU A 59 -6.60 3.33 5.02
C LEU A 59 -6.89 1.83 4.89
N SER A 60 -7.59 1.27 5.88
CA SER A 60 -7.95 -0.16 5.93
C SER A 60 -9.46 -0.28 5.77
N GLY A 61 -9.91 -1.21 4.93
CA GLY A 61 -11.30 -1.68 4.99
C GLY A 61 -11.44 -2.57 6.23
N SER A 62 -12.06 -2.03 7.29
CA SER A 62 -12.44 -2.76 8.51
C SER A 62 -11.42 -3.80 9.02
N HIS A 63 -10.17 -3.41 9.24
CA HIS A 63 -9.12 -4.25 9.85
C HIS A 63 -8.67 -5.50 9.05
N MET A 64 -9.15 -5.71 7.82
CA MET A 64 -8.82 -6.91 7.04
C MET A 64 -7.60 -6.74 6.12
N PHE A 65 -7.25 -5.51 5.72
CA PHE A 65 -6.11 -5.25 4.83
C PHE A 65 -5.59 -3.82 4.99
N SER A 66 -4.27 -3.70 5.16
CA SER A 66 -3.55 -2.42 5.18
C SER A 66 -3.08 -2.08 3.77
N MET A 67 -3.48 -0.92 3.25
CA MET A 67 -3.12 -0.47 1.91
C MET A 67 -1.63 -0.06 1.84
N ASN A 68 -0.74 -1.03 1.69
CA ASN A 68 0.71 -0.83 1.56
C ASN A 68 1.18 -0.98 0.10
N ARG A 69 2.40 -0.50 -0.21
CA ARG A 69 3.02 -0.68 -1.54
C ARG A 69 3.04 -2.15 -1.98
N ASN A 70 3.36 -3.05 -1.05
CA ASN A 70 3.34 -4.50 -1.31
C ASN A 70 1.95 -5.01 -1.71
N PHE A 71 0.89 -4.50 -1.06
CA PHE A 71 -0.48 -4.89 -1.40
C PHE A 71 -0.86 -4.44 -2.82
N LEU A 72 -0.51 -3.20 -3.19
CA LEU A 72 -0.73 -2.68 -4.54
C LEU A 72 0.04 -3.51 -5.59
N LEU A 73 1.29 -3.89 -5.29
CA LEU A 73 2.11 -4.76 -6.13
C LEU A 73 1.52 -6.16 -6.29
N THR A 74 1.00 -6.76 -5.21
CA THR A 74 0.32 -8.05 -5.26
C THR A 74 -0.91 -8.00 -6.16
N ILE A 75 -1.75 -6.96 -6.03
CA ILE A 75 -2.93 -6.77 -6.88
C ILE A 75 -2.52 -6.58 -8.35
N ALA A 76 -1.48 -5.80 -8.61
CA ALA A 76 -0.98 -5.63 -9.98
C ALA A 76 -0.51 -6.96 -10.57
N GLY A 77 0.21 -7.78 -9.79
CA GLY A 77 0.67 -9.11 -10.20
C GLY A 77 -0.47 -10.08 -10.50
N THR A 78 -1.53 -10.08 -9.69
CA THR A 78 -2.70 -10.95 -9.94
C THR A 78 -3.45 -10.51 -11.19
N ILE A 79 -3.66 -9.21 -11.40
CA ILE A 79 -4.30 -8.69 -12.63
C ILE A 79 -3.50 -9.09 -13.87
N ILE A 80 -2.18 -8.93 -13.86
CA ILE A 80 -1.32 -9.30 -14.99
C ILE A 80 -1.43 -10.81 -15.26
N THR A 81 -1.42 -11.64 -14.21
CA THR A 81 -1.55 -13.09 -14.36
C THR A 81 -2.88 -13.47 -15.02
N PHE A 82 -3.99 -12.84 -14.62
CA PHE A 82 -5.29 -13.09 -15.23
C PHE A 82 -5.34 -12.68 -16.71
N GLU A 83 -4.79 -11.52 -17.06
CA GLU A 83 -4.73 -11.09 -18.46
C GLU A 83 -3.88 -12.05 -19.32
N LEU A 84 -2.74 -12.51 -18.81
CA LEU A 84 -1.88 -13.45 -19.53
C LEU A 84 -2.57 -14.80 -19.77
N VAL A 85 -3.21 -15.36 -18.73
CA VAL A 85 -3.94 -16.63 -18.86
C VAL A 85 -5.08 -16.51 -19.88
N LEU A 86 -5.81 -15.40 -19.86
CA LEU A 86 -6.89 -15.15 -20.83
C LEU A 86 -6.37 -15.02 -22.26
N MET A 87 -5.21 -14.40 -22.49
CA MET A 87 -4.60 -14.33 -23.83
C MET A 87 -4.24 -15.72 -24.35
N GLN A 88 -3.61 -16.55 -23.51
CA GLN A 88 -3.24 -17.92 -23.87
C GLN A 88 -4.47 -18.77 -24.19
N LEU A 89 -5.56 -18.63 -23.41
CA LEU A 89 -6.80 -19.35 -23.66
C LEU A 89 -7.44 -18.97 -25.00
N LYS A 90 -7.39 -17.68 -25.37
CA LYS A 90 -7.92 -17.18 -26.63
C LYS A 90 -7.15 -17.70 -27.84
N GLU A 91 -5.83 -17.81 -27.74
CA GLU A 91 -4.97 -18.33 -28.81
C GLU A 91 -5.23 -19.82 -29.06
N ILE A 92 -5.34 -20.61 -27.98
CA ILE A 92 -5.65 -22.04 -28.07
C ILE A 92 -7.03 -22.25 -28.71
N ALA A 93 -8.04 -21.48 -28.29
CA ALA A 93 -9.40 -21.59 -28.84
C ALA A 93 -9.52 -21.16 -30.31
N ALA A 94 -8.60 -20.35 -30.83
CA ALA A 94 -8.57 -19.95 -32.25
C ALA A 94 -7.83 -20.96 -33.14
N SER A 95 -7.09 -21.90 -32.54
CA SER A 95 -6.35 -22.96 -33.22
C SER A 95 -7.12 -24.28 -33.35
N ILE A 96 -8.32 -24.34 -32.75
CA ILE A 96 -9.30 -25.43 -32.85
C ILE A 96 -10.42 -24.98 -33.78
#